data_AF-A0A0C9ZBY8-F1
#
_entry.id   AF-A0A0C9ZBY8-F1
#
_cell.length_a   1.000
_cell.length_b   1.000
_cell.length_c   1.000
_cell.angle_alpha   90.00
_cell.angle_beta   90.00
_cell.angle_gamma   90.00
#
_symmetry.space_group_name_H-M   'P 1'
#
loop_
_entity.id
_entity.type
_entity.pdbx_description
1 polymer ?
#
loop_
_entity_poly.entity_id
_entity_poly.type
_entity_poly.pdbx_seq_one_letter_code
_entity_poly.pdbx_strand_id
1 'polypeptide(L)' 'IDEELMSQAGAFSLDQLMELAGLSCAQALAKVYSPEAYRNVLVCCGPGNQGGDGLVAARHLAMFGYQPVVYMPK' A
#
# COMPACT_ATOMS: atom_id res chain seq x y z
N ILE A 1 -10.71 10.52 13.27
CA ILE A 1 -9.67 11.08 12.38
C ILE A 1 -9.99 10.69 10.94
N ASP A 2 -9.98 9.40 10.56
CA ASP A 2 -10.29 9.02 9.17
C ASP A 2 -11.69 9.48 8.71
N GLU A 3 -12.72 9.29 9.53
CA GLU A 3 -14.07 9.79 9.24
C GLU A 3 -14.12 11.32 9.08
N GLU A 4 -13.26 12.04 9.81
CA GLU A 4 -13.18 13.50 9.74
C GLU A 4 -12.43 13.96 8.49
N LEU A 5 -11.34 13.29 8.13
CA LEU A 5 -10.60 13.53 6.90
C LEU A 5 -11.44 13.26 5.65
N MET A 6 -12.31 12.25 5.72
CA MET A 6 -13.25 11.91 4.64
C MET A 6 -14.56 12.70 4.68
N SER A 7 -14.75 13.56 5.69
CA SER A 7 -15.92 14.43 5.77
C SER A 7 -15.83 15.59 4.76
N GLN A 8 -16.91 16.36 4.60
CA GLN A 8 -16.88 17.58 3.79
C GLN A 8 -15.81 18.59 4.24
N ALA A 9 -15.44 18.61 5.52
CA ALA A 9 -14.43 19.52 6.04
C ALA A 9 -13.00 19.06 5.70
N GLY A 10 -12.75 17.76 5.70
CA GLY A 10 -11.45 17.18 5.34
C GLY A 10 -11.24 17.05 3.83
N ALA A 11 -12.33 16.82 3.08
CA ALA A 11 -12.38 16.77 1.61
C ALA A 11 -11.42 15.77 0.95
N PHE A 12 -10.93 14.76 1.68
CA PHE A 12 -10.19 13.64 1.11
C PHE A 12 -11.14 12.50 0.75
N SER A 13 -10.94 11.90 -0.42
CA SER A 13 -11.57 10.61 -0.74
C SER A 13 -10.83 9.46 -0.05
N LEU A 14 -11.55 8.35 0.17
CA LEU A 14 -10.96 7.12 0.67
C LEU A 14 -9.78 6.67 -0.22
N ASP A 15 -9.97 6.73 -1.54
CA ASP A 15 -8.94 6.32 -2.52
C ASP A 15 -7.66 7.17 -2.40
N GLN A 16 -7.78 8.47 -2.14
CA GLN A 16 -6.61 9.33 -1.93
C GLN A 16 -5.84 8.97 -0.66
N LEU A 17 -6.54 8.72 0.44
CA LEU A 17 -5.91 8.34 1.70
C LEU A 17 -5.24 6.96 1.58
N MET A 18 -5.92 6.01 0.93
CA MET A 18 -5.41 4.67 0.65
C MET A 18 -4.18 4.71 -0.28
N GLU A 19 -4.20 5.56 -1.30
CA GLU A 19 -3.06 5.76 -2.21
C GLU A 19 -1.81 6.23 -1.46
N LEU A 20 -1.98 7.20 -0.56
CA LEU A 20 -0.90 7.74 0.28
C LEU A 20 -0.42 6.73 1.32
N ALA A 21 -1.33 5.97 1.93
CA ALA A 21 -1.01 4.94 2.91
C ALA A 21 -0.18 3.81 2.27
N GLY A 22 -0.64 3.26 1.15
CA GLY A 22 0.07 2.20 0.44
C GLY A 22 1.43 2.64 -0.10
N LEU A 23 1.54 3.86 -0.64
CA LEU A 23 2.84 4.46 -1.03
C LEU A 23 3.80 4.53 0.17
N SER A 24 3.31 5.00 1.31
CA SER A 24 4.12 5.13 2.53
C SER A 24 4.64 3.77 3.00
N CYS A 25 3.81 2.72 2.94
CA CYS A 25 4.22 1.34 3.24
C CYS A 25 5.33 0.86 2.28
N ALA A 26 5.18 1.08 0.98
CA ALA A 26 6.18 0.69 -0.01
C ALA A 26 7.52 1.44 0.19
N GLN A 27 7.46 2.74 0.50
CA GLN A 27 8.64 3.56 0.78
C GLN A 27 9.36 3.10 2.06
N ALA A 28 8.62 2.78 3.12
CA ALA A 28 9.18 2.28 4.36
C ALA A 28 9.93 0.96 4.15
N LEU A 29 9.35 0.03 3.37
CA LEU A 29 10.03 -1.23 3.00
C LEU A 29 11.30 -0.95 2.21
N ALA A 30 11.21 -0.13 1.16
CA ALA A 30 12.33 0.13 0.26
C ALA A 30 13.51 0.87 0.92
N LYS A 31 13.25 1.60 2.00
CA LYS A 31 14.29 2.25 2.82
C LYS A 31 15.16 1.25 3.56
N VAL A 32 14.62 0.09 3.92
CA VAL A 32 15.29 -0.89 4.80
C VAL A 32 15.79 -2.12 4.03
N TYR A 33 15.05 -2.53 2.99
CA TYR A 33 15.34 -3.76 2.23
C TYR A 33 15.56 -3.42 0.76
N SER A 34 16.79 -3.34 0.28
CA SER A 34 17.02 -2.99 -1.13
C SER A 34 16.55 -4.10 -2.11
N PRO A 35 16.06 -3.74 -3.30
CA PRO A 35 15.52 -4.70 -4.27
C PRO A 35 16.59 -5.59 -4.92
N GLU A 36 17.88 -5.24 -4.82
CA GLU A 36 19.00 -6.06 -5.27
C GLU A 36 19.17 -7.33 -4.42
N ALA A 37 18.90 -7.23 -3.12
CA ALA A 37 19.01 -8.35 -2.17
C ALA A 37 17.65 -8.99 -1.85
N TYR A 38 16.57 -8.20 -1.82
CA TYR A 38 15.24 -8.62 -1.36
C TYR A 38 14.17 -8.38 -2.44
N ARG A 39 14.38 -8.92 -3.64
CA ARG A 39 13.52 -8.66 -4.79
C ARG A 39 12.09 -9.16 -4.62
N ASN A 40 11.89 -10.35 -4.07
CA ASN A 40 10.56 -10.98 -3.99
C ASN A 40 9.82 -10.57 -2.72
N VAL A 41 8.58 -10.11 -2.87
CA VAL A 41 7.74 -9.67 -1.74
C VAL A 41 6.38 -10.36 -1.83
N LEU A 42 5.94 -10.99 -0.75
CA LEU A 42 4.55 -11.47 -0.64
C LEU A 42 3.72 -10.40 0.06
N VAL A 43 2.67 -9.93 -0.61
CA VAL A 43 1.73 -8.96 -0.05
C VAL A 43 0.41 -9.66 0.24
N CYS A 44 0.09 -9.81 1.53
CA CYS A 44 -1.13 -10.48 1.97
C CYS A 44 -2.24 -9.45 2.20
N CYS A 45 -3.25 -9.44 1.33
CA CYS A 45 -4.36 -8.48 1.37
C CYS A 45 -5.61 -9.12 1.99
N GLY A 46 -6.17 -8.48 3.02
CA GLY A 46 -7.50 -8.82 3.55
C GLY A 46 -8.63 -8.19 2.73
N PRO A 47 -9.90 -8.48 3.04
CA PRO A 47 -11.05 -7.99 2.26
C PRO A 47 -11.48 -6.53 2.57
N GLY A 48 -10.81 -5.86 3.52
CA GLY A 48 -11.17 -4.49 3.95
C GLY A 48 -10.20 -3.42 3.42
N ASN A 49 -10.30 -2.21 3.97
CA ASN A 49 -9.48 -1.05 3.56
C ASN A 49 -7.96 -1.32 3.64
N GLN A 50 -7.50 -2.03 4.68
CA GLN A 50 -6.09 -2.44 4.80
C GLN A 50 -5.63 -3.34 3.64
N GLY A 51 -6.54 -4.11 3.06
CA GLY A 51 -6.26 -4.88 1.85
C GLY A 51 -6.04 -3.96 0.65
N GLY A 52 -6.86 -2.93 0.52
CA GLY A 52 -6.68 -1.86 -0.46
C GLY A 52 -5.32 -1.17 -0.33
N ASP A 53 -4.91 -0.79 0.88
CA ASP A 53 -3.57 -0.25 1.14
C ASP A 53 -2.47 -1.21 0.68
N GLY A 54 -2.65 -2.52 0.95
CA GLY A 54 -1.75 -3.57 0.49
C GLY A 54 -1.66 -3.67 -1.04
N LEU A 55 -2.79 -3.55 -1.74
CA LEU A 55 -2.81 -3.55 -3.22
C LEU A 55 -2.08 -2.33 -3.79
N VAL A 56 -2.29 -1.15 -3.19
CA VAL A 56 -1.55 0.07 -3.53
C VAL A 56 -0.05 -0.10 -3.26
N ALA A 57 0.32 -0.63 -2.10
CA ALA A 57 1.71 -0.89 -1.74
C ALA A 57 2.37 -1.86 -2.71
N ALA A 58 1.68 -2.94 -3.09
CA ALA A 58 2.17 -3.90 -4.09
C ALA A 58 2.48 -3.23 -5.42
N ARG A 59 1.62 -2.32 -5.90
CA ARG A 59 1.87 -1.58 -7.14
C ARG A 59 3.11 -0.70 -7.03
N HIS A 60 3.27 0.07 -5.96
CA HIS A 60 4.46 0.92 -5.76
C HIS A 60 5.74 0.09 -5.61
N LEU A 61 5.69 -1.04 -4.91
CA LEU A 61 6.82 -1.97 -4.82
C LEU A 61 7.25 -2.47 -6.21
N ALA A 62 6.31 -2.80 -7.09
CA ALA A 62 6.65 -3.16 -8.48
C ALA A 62 7.36 -2.00 -9.21
N MET A 63 6.89 -0.76 -9.02
CA MET A 63 7.53 0.44 -9.59
C MET A 63 8.91 0.73 -9.01
N PHE A 64 9.18 0.31 -7.77
CA PHE A 64 10.47 0.46 -7.10
C PHE A 64 11.47 -0.67 -7.44
N GLY A 65 11.10 -1.60 -8.32
CA GLY A 65 11.98 -2.68 -8.79
C GLY A 65 11.88 -3.99 -8.03
N TYR A 66 10.91 -4.14 -7.12
CA TYR A 66 10.58 -5.42 -6.49
C TYR A 66 9.71 -6.27 -7.42
N GLN A 67 9.53 -7.54 -7.05
CA GLN A 67 8.62 -8.49 -7.66
C GLN A 67 7.57 -8.92 -6.63
N PRO A 68 6.55 -8.09 -6.38
CA PRO A 68 5.50 -8.40 -5.44
C PRO A 68 4.54 -9.45 -6.01
N VAL A 69 4.14 -10.39 -5.17
CA VAL A 69 3.04 -11.33 -5.41
C VAL A 69 1.95 -11.01 -4.41
N VAL A 70 0.73 -10.82 -4.89
CA VAL A 70 -0.43 -10.56 -4.02
C VAL A 70 -1.12 -11.87 -3.68
N TYR A 71 -1.34 -12.11 -2.39
CA TYR A 71 -2.22 -13.15 -1.90
C TYR A 71 -3.48 -12.50 -1.31
N MET A 72 -4.62 -12.74 -1.93
CA MET A 72 -5.92 -12.23 -1.52
C MET A 72 -6.91 -13.40 -1.45
N PRO A 73 -7.12 -14.01 -0.27
CA PRO A 73 -7.88 -15.26 -0.13
C PRO A 73 -9.40 -15.08 -0.16
N LYS A 74 -9.90 -13.85 -0.18
CA LYS A 74 -11.33 -13.50 -0.21
C LYS A 74 -11.54 -12.26 -1.05
#